data_AF-A0A699R608-F1
#
_entry.id   AF-A0A699R608-F1
#
_cell.length_a   1.000
_cell.length_b   1.000
_cell.length_c   1.000
_cell.angle_alpha   90.00
_cell.angle_beta   90.00
_cell.angle_gamma   90.00
#
_symmetry.space_group_name_H-M   'P 1'
#
loop_
_entity.id
_entity.type
_entity.pdbx_description
1 polymer ?
#
loop_
_entity_poly.entity_id
_entity_poly.type
_entity_poly.pdbx_seq_one_letter_code
_entity_poly.pdbx_strand_id
1 'polypeptide(L)'
;MYCDNKSAIALCCNNVQHYRSKHIDIRCYFIKEQVENGVIELYFVNTEYQLANLFTKALGRDRIDFLINKLGMRSFTPETLEQLMDEVDE
;
A
#
# COMPACT_ATOMS: atom_id res chain seq x y z
N MET A 1 -0.58 5.53 -7.70
CA MET A 1 -0.55 4.23 -6.99
C MET A 1 0.89 3.84 -6.71
N TYR A 2 1.22 3.42 -5.48
CA TYR A 2 2.57 3.02 -5.09
C TYR A 2 2.72 1.49 -5.04
N CYS A 3 3.78 0.95 -5.63
CA CYS A 3 4.04 -0.48 -5.67
C CYS A 3 5.52 -0.78 -5.39
N ASP A 4 5.81 -1.78 -4.56
CA ASP A 4 7.17 -2.26 -4.26
C ASP A 4 7.62 -3.42 -5.15
N ASN A 5 6.70 -4.00 -5.92
CA ASN A 5 6.99 -5.08 -6.85
C ASN A 5 7.36 -4.52 -8.23
N LYS A 6 8.67 -4.43 -8.51
CA LYS A 6 9.20 -3.98 -9.80
C LYS A 6 8.69 -4.81 -10.98
N SER A 7 8.49 -6.12 -10.79
CA SER A 7 7.96 -6.98 -11.85
C SER A 7 6.51 -6.65 -12.17
N ALA A 8 5.69 -6.32 -11.16
CA ALA A 8 4.31 -5.90 -11.38
C ALA A 8 4.22 -4.56 -12.13
N ILE A 9 5.08 -3.59 -11.78
CA ILE A 9 5.19 -2.31 -12.50
C ILE A 9 5.61 -2.56 -13.95
N ALA A 10 6.70 -3.32 -14.16
CA ALA A 10 7.20 -3.63 -15.50
C ALA A 10 6.15 -4.36 -16.34
N LEU A 11 5.35 -5.25 -15.74
CA LEU A 11 4.30 -5.97 -16.46
C LEU A 11 3.11 -5.08 -16.84
N CYS A 12 2.82 -4.03 -16.07
CA CYS A 12 1.82 -3.04 -16.44
C CYS A 12 2.34 -2.06 -17.51
N CYS A 13 3.64 -1.75 -17.49
CA CYS A 13 4.25 -0.78 -18.42
C CYS A 13 4.77 -1.40 -19.73
N ASN A 14 5.11 -2.70 -19.76
CA ASN A 14 5.66 -3.36 -20.94
C ASN A 14 4.59 -4.07 -21.77
N ASN A 15 4.82 -4.15 -23.09
CA ASN A 15 3.93 -4.84 -24.04
C ASN A 15 4.19 -6.36 -24.15
N VAL A 16 5.16 -6.91 -23.43
CA VAL A 16 5.55 -8.32 -23.56
C VAL A 16 4.75 -9.18 -22.58
N GLN A 17 3.65 -9.76 -23.08
CA GLN A 17 2.81 -10.70 -22.35
C GLN A 17 3.45 -12.09 -22.31
N HIS A 18 3.82 -12.57 -21.12
CA HIS A 18 4.02 -14.00 -20.86
C HIS A 18 2.91 -14.51 -19.94
N TYR A 19 1.83 -14.96 -20.58
CA TYR A 19 0.60 -15.50 -19.97
C TYR A 19 0.91 -16.82 -19.26
N ARG A 20 0.78 -16.88 -17.93
CA ARG A 20 0.85 -18.17 -17.21
C ARG A 20 -0.28 -18.42 -16.20
N SER A 21 -1.24 -17.51 -16.01
CA SER A 21 -2.43 -17.78 -15.17
C SER A 21 -3.55 -16.76 -15.39
N LYS A 22 -4.72 -17.22 -15.87
CA LYS A 22 -5.89 -16.38 -16.24
C LYS A 22 -6.26 -15.28 -15.22
N HIS A 23 -6.15 -15.56 -13.92
CA HIS A 23 -6.49 -14.58 -12.88
C HIS A 23 -5.51 -13.41 -12.78
N ILE A 24 -4.23 -13.66 -13.05
CA ILE A 24 -3.19 -12.63 -13.08
C ILE A 24 -3.43 -11.74 -14.30
N ASP A 25 -3.74 -12.37 -15.44
CA ASP A 25 -3.88 -11.67 -16.70
C ASP A 25 -5.05 -10.68 -16.71
N ILE A 26 -6.21 -11.03 -16.12
CA ILE A 26 -7.36 -10.11 -16.03
C ILE A 26 -7.03 -8.87 -15.19
N ARG A 27 -6.40 -9.07 -14.01
CA ARG A 27 -6.05 -7.95 -13.12
C ARG A 27 -4.99 -7.06 -13.74
N CYS A 28 -3.98 -7.66 -14.37
CA CYS A 28 -2.92 -6.93 -15.04
C CYS A 28 -3.42 -6.15 -16.25
N TYR A 29 -4.31 -6.75 -17.05
CA TYR A 29 -4.95 -6.04 -18.17
C TYR A 29 -5.76 -4.84 -17.69
N PHE A 30 -6.59 -5.02 -16.65
CA PHE A 30 -7.37 -3.92 -16.08
C PHE A 30 -6.48 -2.78 -15.58
N ILE A 31 -5.46 -3.08 -14.75
CA ILE A 31 -4.55 -2.05 -14.22
C ILE A 31 -3.82 -1.35 -15.38
N LYS A 32 -3.34 -2.11 -16.38
CA LYS A 32 -2.65 -1.57 -17.55
C LYS A 32 -3.53 -0.61 -18.34
N GLU A 33 -4.77 -0.98 -18.64
CA GLU A 33 -5.73 -0.12 -19.32
C GLU A 33 -5.96 1.20 -18.55
N GLN A 34 -6.09 1.14 -17.22
CA GLN A 34 -6.22 2.36 -16.41
C GLN A 34 -4.96 3.23 -16.43
N VAL A 35 -3.78 2.62 -16.54
CA VAL A 35 -2.50 3.35 -16.68
C VAL A 35 -2.38 3.99 -18.06
N GLU A 36 -2.70 3.27 -19.13
CA GLU A 36 -2.68 3.78 -20.51
C GLU A 36 -3.69 4.91 -20.72
N ASN A 37 -4.86 4.82 -20.09
CA ASN A 37 -5.87 5.88 -20.08
C ASN A 37 -5.51 7.08 -19.18
N GLY A 38 -4.37 7.03 -18.48
CA GLY A 38 -3.93 8.10 -17.57
C GLY A 38 -4.75 8.23 -16.29
N VAL A 39 -5.62 7.27 -15.99
CA VAL A 39 -6.44 7.25 -14.78
C VAL A 39 -5.59 6.90 -13.55
N ILE A 40 -4.57 6.05 -13.73
CA ILE A 40 -3.66 5.62 -12.68
C ILE A 40 -2.22 5.84 -13.11
N GLU A 41 -1.44 6.52 -12.28
CA GLU A 41 0.02 6.53 -12.42
C GLU A 41 0.65 5.53 -11.44
N LEU A 42 1.67 4.79 -11.88
CA LEU A 42 2.38 3.83 -11.05
C LEU A 42 3.76 4.37 -10.63
N TYR A 43 4.02 4.35 -9.33
CA TYR A 43 5.27 4.78 -8.74
C TYR A 43 5.91 3.64 -7.96
N PHE A 44 7.22 3.45 -8.15
CA PHE A 44 7.98 2.52 -7.35
C PHE A 44 8.18 3.07 -5.93
N VAL A 45 7.94 2.24 -4.93
CA VAL A 45 8.30 2.51 -3.52
C VAL A 45 9.15 1.36 -3.01
N ASN A 46 10.18 1.65 -2.21
CA ASN A 46 10.93 0.57 -1.58
C ASN A 46 10.02 -0.20 -0.60
N THR A 47 10.14 -1.54 -0.57
CA THR A 47 9.32 -2.43 0.28
C THR A 47 9.33 -2.04 1.76
N GLU A 48 10.44 -1.44 2.22
CA GLU A 48 10.60 -0.94 3.59
C GLU A 48 9.65 0.21 3.93
N TYR A 49 9.19 0.95 2.92
CA TYR A 49 8.34 2.13 3.06
C TYR A 49 6.91 1.88 2.54
N GLN A 50 6.63 0.67 2.05
CA GLN A 50 5.31 0.32 1.55
C GLN A 50 4.36 0.09 2.73
N LEU A 51 3.57 1.11 3.08
CA LEU A 51 2.64 1.08 4.24
C LEU A 51 1.61 -0.05 4.15
N ALA A 52 1.20 -0.44 2.94
CA ALA A 52 0.29 -1.57 2.72
C ALA A 52 0.84 -2.92 3.23
N ASN A 53 2.17 -3.05 3.38
CA ASN A 53 2.79 -4.26 3.92
C ASN A 53 2.39 -4.50 5.39
N LEU A 54 2.02 -3.45 6.12
CA LEU A 54 1.49 -3.55 7.49
C LEU A 54 0.24 -4.46 7.55
N PHE A 55 -0.60 -4.43 6.52
CA PHE A 55 -1.88 -5.14 6.48
C PHE A 55 -1.83 -6.46 5.70
N THR A 56 -0.76 -6.71 4.94
CA THR A 56 -0.71 -7.81 3.95
C THR A 56 0.42 -8.81 4.20
N LYS A 57 1.39 -8.48 5.06
CA LYS A 57 2.55 -9.32 5.35
C LYS A 57 2.68 -9.56 6.86
N ALA A 58 3.18 -10.75 7.22
CA ALA A 58 3.67 -11.01 8.56
C ALA A 58 5.07 -10.35 8.70
N LEU A 59 5.14 -9.24 9.44
CA LEU A 59 6.36 -8.48 9.66
C LEU A 59 6.84 -8.62 11.11
N GLY A 60 8.15 -8.44 11.33
CA GLY A 60 8.71 -8.33 12.68
C GLY A 60 8.26 -7.04 13.37
N ARG A 61 8.30 -7.03 14.72
CA ARG A 61 7.87 -5.90 15.55
C ARG A 61 8.50 -4.58 15.12
N ASP A 62 9.83 -4.52 14.97
CA ASP A 62 10.53 -3.28 14.58
C ASP A 62 10.03 -2.71 13.24
N ARG A 63 9.67 -3.58 12.30
CA ARG A 63 9.10 -3.17 11.01
C ARG A 63 7.67 -2.67 11.15
N ILE A 64 6.87 -3.32 11.99
CA ILE A 64 5.52 -2.88 12.31
C ILE A 64 5.57 -1.50 12.95
N ASP A 65 6.42 -1.31 13.97
CA ASP A 65 6.56 -0.04 14.69
C ASP A 65 7.03 1.09 13.76
N PHE A 66 7.98 0.81 12.86
CA PHE A 66 8.40 1.76 11.83
C PHE A 66 7.24 2.18 10.90
N LEU A 67 6.47 1.20 10.40
CA LEU A 67 5.36 1.47 9.48
C LEU A 67 4.18 2.17 10.17
N ILE A 68 3.86 1.82 11.42
CA ILE A 68 2.83 2.48 12.25
C ILE A 68 3.18 3.95 12.43
N ASN A 69 4.42 4.24 12.82
CA ASN A 69 4.91 5.62 12.98
C ASN A 69 4.85 6.39 11.65
N LYS A 70 5.23 5.77 10.53
CA LYS A 70 5.14 6.40 9.20
C LYS A 70 3.71 6.60 8.72
N LEU A 71 2.79 5.71 9.07
CA LEU A 71 1.37 5.83 8.76
C LEU A 71 0.68 6.90 9.62
N GLY A 72 1.33 7.38 10.68
CA GLY A 72 0.76 8.37 11.61
C GLY A 72 -0.27 7.76 12.55
N MET A 73 -0.24 6.44 12.74
CA MET A 73 -1.13 5.76 13.67
C MET A 73 -0.76 6.14 15.10
N ARG A 74 -1.77 6.53 15.88
CA ARG A 74 -1.64 6.83 17.31
C ARG A 74 -2.29 5.71 18.09
N SER A 75 -1.60 5.21 19.12
CA SER A 75 -2.21 4.35 20.12
C SER A 75 -2.77 5.22 21.23
N PHE A 76 -4.02 4.97 21.60
CA PHE A 76 -4.63 5.59 22.77
C PHE A 76 -4.92 4.51 23.80
N THR A 77 -4.58 4.79 25.05
CA THR A 77 -5.15 4.07 26.19
C THR A 77 -6.52 4.66 26.53
N PRO A 78 -7.41 3.92 27.22
CA PRO A 78 -8.71 4.44 27.64
C PRO A 78 -8.63 5.81 28.32
N GLU A 79 -7.61 6.01 29.16
CA GLU A 79 -7.40 7.27 29.90
C GLU A 79 -7.02 8.43 28.98
N THR A 80 -6.18 8.19 27.96
CA THR A 80 -5.86 9.21 26.96
C THR A 80 -7.00 9.49 25.98
N LEU A 81 -7.95 8.56 25.82
CA LEU A 81 -9.16 8.80 25.03
C LEU A 81 -10.13 9.71 25.77
N GLU A 82 -10.34 9.48 27.07
CA GLU A 82 -11.19 10.35 27.92
C GLU A 82 -10.67 11.79 27.91
N GLN A 83 -9.37 12.00 28.09
CA GLN A 83 -8.75 13.35 28.05
C GLN A 83 -8.94 14.08 26.72
N LEU A 84 -8.92 13.36 25.59
CA LEU A 84 -9.13 13.95 24.27
C LEU A 84 -10.60 14.25 23.99
N MET A 85 -11.53 13.53 24.63
CA MET A 85 -12.96 13.79 24.50
C MET A 85 -13.35 15.03 25.30
N ASP A 86 -12.76 15.23 26.48
CA ASP A 86 -13.00 16.39 27.33
C ASP A 86 -12.44 17.71 26.72
N GLU A 87 -11.36 17.65 25.94
CA GLU A 87 -10.79 18.82 25.23
C GLU A 87 -11.61 19.30 24.01
N VAL A 88 -12.56 18.50 23.52
CA VAL A 88 -13.39 18.85 22.34
C VAL A 88 -14.68 19.57 22.75
N ASP A 89 -15.06 19.48 24.02
CA ASP A 89 -16.28 20.08 24.59
C ASP A 89 -16.05 21.46 25.26
N GLU A 90 -14.84 22.04 25.17
CA GLU A 90 -14.50 23.46 25.49
C GLU A 90 -14.25 24.30 24.23
#